data_AF-K2AT64-F1
#
_entry.id   AF-K2AT64-F1
#
_cell.length_a   1.000
_cell.length_b   1.000
_cell.length_c   1.000
_cell.angle_alpha   90.00
_cell.angle_beta   90.00
_cell.angle_gamma   90.00
#
_symmetry.space_group_name_H-M   'P 1'
#
loop_
_entity.id
_entity.type
_entity.pdbx_description
1 polymer ?
#
loop_
_entity_poly.entity_id
_entity_poly.type
_entity_poly.pdbx_seq_one_letter_code
_entity_poly.pdbx_strand_id
1 'polypeptide(L)'
;MIKIHKRSLLFITLVCILTVLGYSWLINQPFSQQLGGFTQTHKYSLLGILVVVKVIGLVWPPLPGGIFNLAVIPFLGWQLAYLTDLVGTIVGAGFCYLIAKRWGRKLLNNIFDEKTMEKITAIKVKGNRQTEFSFVMTVTSRLIMTEFSYYTAGLLKINFGRFIVGAVGSHILLGIPSYYLMSVMFETKSVYLGLIGWIIIIPLWLKIKERYFEKNDVQ
;
A
#
# COMPACT_ATOMS: atom_id res chain seq x y z
N MET A 1 -15.97 -5.27 -14.43
CA MET A 1 -14.80 -4.59 -15.02
C MET A 1 -15.07 -3.09 -14.99
N ILE A 2 -14.32 -2.29 -14.22
CA ILE A 2 -14.57 -0.84 -14.09
C ILE A 2 -14.17 -0.18 -15.42
N LYS A 3 -15.14 0.38 -16.16
CA LYS A 3 -14.88 1.16 -17.38
C LYS A 3 -14.36 2.54 -17.00
N ILE A 4 -13.04 2.67 -16.90
CA ILE A 4 -12.39 3.97 -16.73
C ILE A 4 -12.57 4.76 -18.04
N HIS A 5 -13.30 5.87 -17.99
CA HIS A 5 -13.48 6.74 -19.16
C HIS A 5 -12.17 7.46 -19.51
N LYS A 6 -11.92 7.69 -20.81
CA LYS A 6 -10.72 8.43 -21.28
C LYS A 6 -10.54 9.79 -20.59
N ARG A 7 -11.64 10.49 -20.28
CA ARG A 7 -11.63 11.76 -19.54
C ARG A 7 -11.15 11.60 -18.08
N SER A 8 -11.60 10.55 -17.40
CA SER A 8 -11.15 10.21 -16.05
C SER A 8 -9.67 9.81 -16.03
N LEU A 9 -9.20 9.08 -17.04
CA LEU A 9 -7.80 8.73 -17.18
C LEU A 9 -6.93 9.97 -17.38
N LEU A 10 -7.30 10.88 -18.28
CA LEU A 10 -6.60 12.14 -18.51
C LEU A 10 -6.54 13.00 -17.24
N PHE A 11 -7.65 13.08 -16.50
CA PHE A 11 -7.71 13.82 -15.24
C PHE A 11 -6.77 13.23 -14.18
N ILE A 12 -6.78 11.90 -14.00
CA ILE A 12 -5.88 11.21 -13.05
C ILE A 12 -4.42 11.47 -13.43
N THR A 13 -4.06 11.32 -14.71
CA THR A 13 -2.69 11.57 -15.19
C THR A 13 -2.27 13.02 -14.94
N LEU A 14 -3.15 13.99 -15.23
CA LEU A 14 -2.88 15.41 -14.98
C LEU A 14 -2.65 15.69 -13.48
N VAL A 15 -3.51 15.16 -12.60
CA VAL A 15 -3.36 15.29 -11.14
C VAL A 15 -2.05 14.69 -10.66
N CYS A 16 -1.67 13.50 -11.16
CA CYS A 16 -0.39 12.87 -10.85
C CYS A 16 0.82 13.72 -11.30
N ILE A 17 0.76 14.32 -12.49
CA ILE A 17 1.84 15.20 -12.97
C ILE A 17 1.93 16.46 -12.09
N LEU A 18 0.80 17.09 -11.79
CA LEU A 18 0.76 18.30 -10.96
C LEU A 18 1.24 18.03 -9.53
N THR A 19 0.92 16.89 -8.92
CA THR A 19 1.43 16.53 -7.60
C THR A 19 2.93 16.28 -7.61
N VAL A 20 3.47 15.59 -8.63
CA VAL A 20 4.92 15.39 -8.77
C VAL A 20 5.65 16.71 -8.97
N LEU A 21 5.14 17.60 -9.83
CA LEU A 21 5.74 18.92 -10.07
C LEU A 21 5.65 19.82 -8.83
N GLY A 22 4.50 19.88 -8.18
CA GLY A 22 4.29 20.66 -6.95
C GLY A 22 5.21 20.19 -5.81
N TYR A 23 5.34 18.88 -5.65
CA TYR A 23 6.24 18.29 -4.65
C TYR A 23 7.73 18.56 -4.98
N SER A 24 8.09 18.48 -6.26
CA SER A 24 9.45 18.80 -6.71
C SER A 24 9.78 20.28 -6.47
N TRP A 25 8.84 21.19 -6.73
CA TRP A 25 8.99 22.61 -6.40
C TRP A 25 9.14 22.84 -4.89
N LEU A 26 8.35 22.13 -4.08
CA LEU A 26 8.37 22.21 -2.62
C LEU A 26 9.72 21.79 -2.02
N ILE A 27 10.32 20.69 -2.48
CA ILE A 27 11.62 20.22 -1.97
C ILE A 27 12.75 21.20 -2.27
N ASN A 28 12.65 21.97 -3.36
CA ASN A 28 13.67 22.94 -3.74
C ASN A 28 13.56 24.28 -2.98
N GLN A 29 12.56 24.44 -2.11
CA GLN A 29 12.40 25.65 -1.31
C GLN A 29 13.37 25.69 -0.11
N PRO A 30 13.73 26.89 0.40
CA PRO A 30 14.65 27.04 1.53
C PRO A 30 14.21 26.32 2.82
N PHE A 31 12.89 26.19 3.06
CA PHE A 31 12.37 25.47 4.23
C PHE A 31 12.73 23.98 4.22
N SER A 32 13.02 23.39 3.05
CA SER A 32 13.44 22.00 2.91
C SER A 32 14.78 21.74 3.60
N GLN A 33 15.70 22.73 3.60
CA GLN A 33 16.97 22.62 4.33
C GLN A 33 16.76 22.63 5.85
N GLN A 34 15.81 23.45 6.33
CA GLN A 34 15.43 23.49 7.74
C GLN A 34 14.76 22.18 8.18
N LEU A 35 13.89 21.61 7.33
CA LEU A 35 13.33 20.28 7.54
C LEU A 35 14.41 19.20 7.55
N GLY A 36 15.40 19.28 6.66
CA GLY A 36 16.57 18.40 6.68
C GLY A 36 17.27 18.42 8.03
N GLY A 37 17.60 19.60 8.56
CA GLY A 37 18.21 19.73 9.90
C GLY A 37 17.33 19.20 11.03
N PHE A 38 16.03 19.50 10.99
CA PHE A 38 15.06 19.02 11.98
C PHE A 38 14.94 17.49 11.99
N THR A 39 14.84 16.88 10.81
CA THR A 39 14.70 15.42 10.63
C THR A 39 15.94 14.67 11.14
N GLN A 40 17.14 15.23 10.98
CA GLN A 40 18.35 14.63 11.53
C GLN A 40 18.40 14.74 13.06
N THR A 41 18.00 15.88 13.61
CA THR A 41 17.99 16.12 15.07
C THR A 41 16.97 15.24 15.80
N HIS A 42 15.77 15.07 15.22
CA HIS A 42 14.66 14.32 15.83
C HIS A 42 14.39 12.98 15.16
N LYS A 43 15.42 12.37 14.57
CA LYS A 43 15.31 11.16 13.73
C LYS A 43 14.47 10.05 14.36
N TYR A 44 14.77 9.65 15.60
CA TYR A 44 14.08 8.53 16.25
C TYR A 44 12.61 8.84 16.54
N SER A 45 12.30 10.06 17.00
CA SER A 45 10.93 10.50 17.24
C SER A 45 10.13 10.52 15.94
N LEU A 46 10.73 10.99 14.85
CA LEU A 46 10.11 10.99 13.53
C LEU A 46 9.82 9.56 13.04
N LEU A 47 10.75 8.62 13.19
CA LEU A 47 10.52 7.21 12.82
C LEU A 47 9.33 6.62 13.60
N GLY A 48 9.23 6.91 14.90
CA GLY A 48 8.10 6.48 15.73
C GLY A 48 6.76 7.07 15.27
N ILE A 49 6.73 8.38 14.99
CA ILE A 49 5.54 9.07 14.48
C ILE A 49 5.11 8.48 13.13
N LEU A 50 6.06 8.21 12.22
CA LEU A 50 5.75 7.59 10.92
C LEU A 50 5.09 6.22 11.07
N VAL A 51 5.59 5.39 12.00
CA VAL A 51 4.96 4.10 12.31
C VAL A 51 3.54 4.29 12.85
N VAL A 52 3.33 5.22 13.78
CA VAL A 52 2.00 5.49 14.37
C VAL A 52 1.02 5.99 13.32
N VAL A 53 1.42 6.99 12.53
CA VAL A 53 0.61 7.53 11.43
C VAL A 53 0.27 6.44 10.42
N LYS A 54 1.21 5.56 10.10
CA LYS A 54 0.97 4.43 9.20
C LYS A 54 -0.06 3.46 9.77
N VAL A 55 0.06 3.09 11.06
CA VAL A 55 -0.90 2.21 11.74
C VAL A 55 -2.29 2.84 11.74
N ILE A 56 -2.40 4.13 12.09
CA ILE A 56 -3.67 4.86 12.09
C ILE A 56 -4.27 4.90 10.69
N GLY A 57 -3.48 5.20 9.66
CA GLY A 57 -3.98 5.24 8.27
C GLY A 57 -4.48 3.89 7.75
N LEU A 58 -3.89 2.78 8.20
CA LEU A 58 -4.37 1.44 7.86
C LEU A 58 -5.67 1.06 8.57
N VAL A 59 -5.79 1.43 9.85
CA VAL A 59 -7.00 1.14 10.64
C VAL A 59 -8.14 2.10 10.26
N TRP A 60 -7.80 3.34 9.91
CA TRP A 60 -8.68 4.43 9.51
C TRP A 60 -8.36 4.86 8.06
N PRO A 61 -8.94 4.19 7.05
CA PRO A 61 -8.63 4.37 5.63
C PRO A 61 -8.67 5.80 5.06
N PRO A 62 -9.44 6.76 5.61
CA PRO A 62 -9.40 8.14 5.13
C PRO A 62 -8.01 8.80 5.19
N LEU A 63 -7.09 8.28 6.00
CA LEU A 63 -5.75 8.83 6.14
C LEU A 63 -4.74 8.04 5.28
N PRO A 64 -4.11 8.66 4.26
CA PRO A 64 -3.19 7.98 3.36
C PRO A 64 -1.81 7.80 4.01
N GLY A 65 -1.69 6.82 4.92
CA GLY A 65 -0.50 6.64 5.76
C GLY A 65 0.80 6.41 4.97
N GLY A 66 0.73 5.75 3.81
CA GLY A 66 1.92 5.46 3.00
C GLY A 66 2.57 6.69 2.34
N ILE A 67 1.81 7.78 2.14
CA ILE A 67 2.34 8.99 1.48
C ILE A 67 3.40 9.65 2.36
N PHE A 68 3.21 9.65 3.68
CA PHE A 68 4.15 10.24 4.63
C PHE A 68 5.50 9.53 4.61
N ASN A 69 5.51 8.19 4.51
CA ASN A 69 6.74 7.41 4.38
C ASN A 69 7.47 7.72 3.07
N LEU A 70 6.77 7.88 1.95
CA LEU A 70 7.40 8.26 0.68
C LEU A 70 7.96 9.70 0.72
N ALA A 71 7.26 10.61 1.39
CA ALA A 71 7.66 12.01 1.49
C ALA A 71 8.96 12.22 2.30
N VAL A 72 9.29 11.33 3.23
CA VAL A 72 10.52 11.45 4.02
C VAL A 72 11.76 10.86 3.35
N ILE A 73 11.63 10.22 2.18
CA ILE A 73 12.75 9.59 1.45
C ILE A 73 13.92 10.56 1.20
N PRO A 74 13.71 11.81 0.72
CA PRO A 74 14.82 12.75 0.49
C PRO A 74 15.62 13.12 1.74
N PHE A 75 15.03 12.94 2.93
CA PHE A 75 15.61 13.36 4.21
C PHE A 75 16.22 12.21 5.01
N LEU A 76 15.55 11.05 5.03
CA LEU A 76 15.95 9.87 5.82
C LEU A 76 16.57 8.75 4.99
N GLY A 77 16.50 8.84 3.66
CA GLY A 77 16.81 7.74 2.75
C GLY A 77 15.67 6.73 2.65
N TRP A 78 15.65 5.98 1.54
CA TRP A 78 14.56 5.05 1.25
C TRP A 78 14.53 3.85 2.19
N GLN A 79 15.67 3.44 2.75
CA GLN A 79 15.76 2.27 3.62
C GLN A 79 15.00 2.50 4.93
N LEU A 80 15.19 3.66 5.57
CA LEU A 80 14.49 4.00 6.82
C LEU A 80 13.02 4.32 6.59
N ALA A 81 12.72 5.00 5.47
CA ALA A 81 11.35 5.22 5.02
C ALA A 81 10.59 3.91 4.80
N TYR A 82 11.23 2.94 4.13
CA TYR A 82 10.68 1.61 3.89
C TYR A 82 10.54 0.80 5.19
N LEU A 83 11.55 0.83 6.06
CA LEU A 83 11.51 0.08 7.32
C LEU A 83 10.34 0.53 8.20
N THR A 84 10.14 1.85 8.34
CA THR A 84 9.01 2.39 9.10
C THR A 84 7.66 2.06 8.45
N ASP A 85 7.58 2.06 7.12
CA ASP A 85 6.39 1.64 6.39
C ASP A 85 6.08 0.16 6.60
N LEU A 86 7.10 -0.70 6.54
CA LEU A 86 6.98 -2.13 6.77
C LEU A 86 6.53 -2.44 8.20
N VAL A 87 7.18 -1.83 9.21
CA VAL A 87 6.83 -2.03 10.62
C VAL A 87 5.41 -1.52 10.89
N GLY A 88 5.09 -0.30 10.46
CA GLY A 88 3.74 0.25 10.58
C GLY A 88 2.70 -0.61 9.87
N THR A 89 3.05 -1.20 8.73
CA THR A 89 2.16 -2.12 8.01
C THR A 89 1.95 -3.43 8.76
N ILE A 90 2.99 -4.07 9.28
CA ILE A 90 2.85 -5.32 10.05
C ILE A 90 1.94 -5.11 11.26
N VAL A 91 2.17 -4.01 12.01
CA VAL A 91 1.37 -3.67 13.19
C VAL A 91 -0.06 -3.33 12.81
N GLY A 92 -0.27 -2.43 11.83
CA GLY A 92 -1.59 -2.02 11.38
C GLY A 92 -2.40 -3.16 10.75
N ALA A 93 -1.76 -3.98 9.91
CA ALA A 93 -2.36 -5.19 9.34
C ALA A 93 -2.79 -6.17 10.44
N GLY A 94 -2.00 -6.28 11.51
CA GLY A 94 -2.35 -7.04 12.70
C GLY A 94 -3.62 -6.53 13.37
N PHE A 95 -3.74 -5.21 13.58
CA PHE A 95 -4.95 -4.60 14.12
C PHE A 95 -6.17 -4.85 13.22
N CYS A 96 -6.08 -4.56 11.92
CA CYS A 96 -7.20 -4.77 10.99
C CYS A 96 -7.65 -6.24 10.97
N TYR A 97 -6.70 -7.18 10.94
CA TYR A 97 -6.98 -8.61 11.03
C TYR A 97 -7.70 -8.98 12.34
N LEU A 98 -7.20 -8.52 13.49
CA LEU A 98 -7.78 -8.85 14.80
C LEU A 98 -9.17 -8.23 14.96
N ILE A 99 -9.37 -7.00 14.48
CA ILE A 99 -10.66 -6.32 14.47
C ILE A 99 -11.67 -7.14 13.65
N ALA A 100 -11.35 -7.46 12.40
CA ALA A 100 -12.24 -8.26 11.55
C ALA A 100 -12.49 -9.66 12.13
N LYS A 101 -11.48 -10.31 12.70
CA LYS A 101 -11.62 -11.65 13.30
C LYS A 101 -12.56 -11.66 14.51
N ARG A 102 -12.53 -10.59 15.32
CA ARG A 102 -13.31 -10.49 16.56
C ARG A 102 -14.74 -10.00 16.30
N TRP A 103 -14.90 -8.91 15.54
CA TRP A 103 -16.21 -8.27 15.32
C TRP A 103 -16.91 -8.72 14.03
N GLY A 104 -16.19 -9.41 13.14
CA GLY A 104 -16.75 -10.06 11.96
C GLY A 104 -17.55 -9.12 11.06
N ARG A 105 -18.65 -9.65 10.53
CA ARG A 105 -19.52 -8.96 9.57
C ARG A 105 -20.13 -7.67 10.13
N LYS A 106 -20.43 -7.63 11.43
CA LYS A 106 -21.12 -6.50 12.07
C LYS A 106 -20.35 -5.18 11.95
N LEU A 107 -19.02 -5.22 12.06
CA LEU A 107 -18.18 -4.03 11.92
C LEU A 107 -17.88 -3.73 10.45
N LEU A 108 -17.62 -4.76 9.65
CA LEU A 108 -17.24 -4.60 8.25
C LEU A 108 -18.38 -4.09 7.37
N ASN A 109 -19.64 -4.36 7.72
CA ASN A 109 -20.79 -3.79 7.01
C ASN A 109 -20.89 -2.25 7.11
N ASN A 110 -20.18 -1.62 8.05
CA ASN A 110 -20.09 -0.16 8.12
C ASN A 110 -18.96 0.41 7.25
N ILE A 111 -18.03 -0.45 6.80
CA ILE A 111 -16.85 -0.07 6.02
C ILE A 111 -17.02 -0.44 4.54
N PHE A 112 -17.66 -1.59 4.27
CA PHE A 112 -17.86 -2.15 2.94
C PHE A 112 -19.35 -2.33 2.62
N ASP A 113 -19.69 -2.18 1.34
CA ASP A 113 -21.04 -2.42 0.84
C ASP A 113 -21.40 -3.92 0.85
N GLU A 114 -22.70 -4.22 0.88
CA GLU A 114 -23.20 -5.59 1.01
C GLU A 114 -22.67 -6.52 -0.10
N LYS A 115 -22.55 -6.01 -1.33
CA LYS A 115 -21.99 -6.78 -2.46
C LYS A 115 -20.53 -7.18 -2.25
N THR A 116 -19.73 -6.31 -1.64
CA THR A 116 -18.34 -6.60 -1.30
C THR A 116 -18.29 -7.63 -0.18
N MET A 117 -19.17 -7.50 0.82
CA MET A 117 -19.27 -8.43 1.93
C MET A 117 -19.66 -9.84 1.49
N GLU A 118 -20.65 -9.97 0.59
CA GLU A 118 -21.03 -11.26 -0.01
C GLU A 118 -19.85 -11.94 -0.71
N LYS A 119 -19.14 -11.18 -1.57
CA LYS A 119 -17.95 -11.68 -2.27
C LYS A 119 -16.88 -12.18 -1.32
N ILE A 120 -16.59 -11.44 -0.25
CA ILE A 120 -15.59 -11.88 0.73
C ILE A 120 -16.06 -13.19 1.38
N THR A 121 -17.29 -13.25 1.87
CA THR A 121 -17.80 -14.43 2.60
C THR A 121 -17.94 -15.67 1.74
N ALA A 122 -18.08 -15.52 0.41
CA ALA A 122 -18.11 -16.63 -0.53
C ALA A 122 -16.73 -17.28 -0.75
N ILE A 123 -15.63 -16.61 -0.41
CA ILE A 123 -14.27 -17.11 -0.62
C ILE A 123 -14.00 -18.29 0.31
N LYS A 124 -13.60 -19.43 -0.27
CA LYS A 124 -13.13 -20.61 0.45
C LYS A 124 -11.62 -20.77 0.27
N VAL A 125 -10.87 -20.67 1.37
CA VAL A 125 -9.41 -20.82 1.36
C VAL A 125 -9.01 -22.18 1.90
N LYS A 126 -8.34 -22.99 1.08
CA LYS A 126 -7.76 -24.27 1.51
C LYS A 126 -6.68 -24.02 2.56
N GLY A 127 -6.66 -24.82 3.62
CA GLY A 127 -5.76 -24.63 4.76
C GLY A 127 -4.28 -24.47 4.36
N ASN A 128 -3.79 -25.34 3.48
CA ASN A 128 -2.39 -25.30 2.99
C ASN A 128 -2.06 -24.13 2.04
N ARG A 129 -3.05 -23.41 1.51
CA ARG A 129 -2.86 -22.27 0.60
C ARG A 129 -3.10 -20.90 1.23
N GLN A 130 -3.23 -20.85 2.56
CA GLN A 130 -3.52 -19.60 3.27
C GLN A 130 -2.44 -18.52 3.11
N THR A 131 -1.16 -18.92 3.08
CA THR A 131 -0.05 -17.97 2.87
C THR A 131 -0.07 -17.40 1.46
N GLU A 132 -0.22 -18.26 0.45
CA GLU A 132 -0.34 -17.89 -0.96
C GLU A 132 -1.54 -16.96 -1.19
N PHE A 133 -2.71 -17.33 -0.63
CA PHE A 133 -3.90 -16.48 -0.67
C PHE A 133 -3.64 -15.09 -0.08
N SER A 134 -3.02 -15.02 1.09
CA SER A 134 -2.72 -13.75 1.76
C SER A 134 -1.76 -12.89 0.95
N PHE A 135 -0.72 -13.52 0.38
CA PHE A 135 0.23 -12.87 -0.51
C PHE A 135 -0.46 -12.31 -1.76
N VAL A 136 -1.23 -13.12 -2.48
CA VAL A 136 -1.93 -12.72 -3.71
C VAL A 136 -2.93 -11.61 -3.43
N MET A 137 -3.72 -11.74 -2.35
CA MET A 137 -4.69 -10.72 -1.97
C MET A 137 -4.01 -9.39 -1.69
N THR A 138 -2.93 -9.39 -0.91
CA THR A 138 -2.21 -8.16 -0.54
C THR A 138 -1.44 -7.56 -1.72
N VAL A 139 -0.86 -8.37 -2.61
CA VAL A 139 -0.25 -7.87 -3.86
C VAL A 139 -1.29 -7.21 -4.77
N THR A 140 -2.49 -7.79 -4.90
CA THR A 140 -3.51 -7.27 -5.81
C THR A 140 -4.27 -6.08 -5.27
N SER A 141 -4.50 -6.01 -3.96
CA SER A 141 -5.19 -4.90 -3.31
C SER A 141 -4.33 -3.66 -3.09
N ARG A 142 -3.00 -3.78 -3.16
CA ARG A 142 -2.05 -2.66 -2.97
C ARG A 142 -2.30 -1.44 -3.86
N LEU A 143 -2.92 -1.63 -5.03
CA LEU A 143 -3.25 -0.53 -5.94
C LEU A 143 -4.58 0.15 -5.62
N ILE A 144 -5.43 -0.48 -4.80
CA ILE A 144 -6.79 -0.03 -4.52
C ILE A 144 -6.89 0.39 -3.05
N MET A 145 -6.87 -0.58 -2.14
CA MET A 145 -6.95 -0.40 -0.69
C MET A 145 -6.34 -1.65 -0.05
N THR A 146 -5.10 -1.56 0.43
CA THR A 146 -4.40 -2.74 1.00
C THR A 146 -5.08 -3.21 2.29
N GLU A 147 -5.72 -2.28 2.99
CA GLU A 147 -6.48 -2.46 4.23
C GLU A 147 -7.61 -3.48 4.05
N PHE A 148 -8.25 -3.49 2.87
CA PHE A 148 -9.30 -4.44 2.50
C PHE A 148 -8.84 -5.89 2.66
N SER A 149 -7.62 -6.20 2.23
CA SER A 149 -7.07 -7.56 2.34
C SER A 149 -6.81 -7.97 3.77
N TYR A 150 -6.44 -7.02 4.64
CA TYR A 150 -6.19 -7.31 6.06
C TYR A 150 -7.49 -7.62 6.80
N TYR A 151 -8.53 -6.83 6.56
CA TYR A 151 -9.87 -7.12 7.08
C TYR A 151 -10.44 -8.43 6.51
N THR A 152 -10.25 -8.70 5.23
CA THR A 152 -10.66 -9.96 4.58
C THR A 152 -10.00 -11.17 5.23
N ALA A 153 -8.69 -11.12 5.46
CA ALA A 153 -7.97 -12.22 6.11
C ALA A 153 -8.47 -12.50 7.53
N GLY A 154 -8.82 -11.45 8.28
CA GLY A 154 -9.44 -11.57 9.60
C GLY A 154 -10.84 -12.19 9.54
N LEU A 155 -11.69 -11.72 8.63
CA LEU A 155 -13.06 -12.22 8.47
C LEU A 155 -13.10 -13.71 8.08
N LEU A 156 -12.20 -14.11 7.17
CA LEU A 156 -12.02 -15.51 6.73
C LEU A 156 -11.27 -16.37 7.76
N LYS A 157 -10.88 -15.80 8.91
CA LYS A 157 -10.14 -16.48 9.98
C LYS A 157 -8.88 -17.20 9.49
N ILE A 158 -8.18 -16.62 8.53
CA ILE A 158 -6.89 -17.12 8.03
C ILE A 158 -5.91 -17.23 9.20
N ASN A 159 -5.04 -18.23 9.24
CA ASN A 159 -4.03 -18.31 10.31
C ASN A 159 -3.16 -17.04 10.31
N PHE A 160 -2.99 -16.44 11.49
CA PHE A 160 -2.32 -15.13 11.63
C PHE A 160 -0.88 -15.14 11.11
N GLY A 161 -0.11 -16.18 11.43
CA GLY A 161 1.28 -16.29 10.94
C GLY A 161 1.34 -16.41 9.43
N ARG A 162 0.48 -17.23 8.82
CA ARG A 162 0.38 -17.37 7.36
C ARG A 162 -0.03 -16.07 6.68
N PHE A 163 -0.94 -15.34 7.31
CA PHE A 163 -1.35 -14.01 6.87
C PHE A 163 -0.19 -13.01 6.87
N ILE A 164 0.52 -12.87 7.99
CA ILE A 164 1.64 -11.93 8.13
C ILE A 164 2.77 -12.28 7.15
N VAL A 165 3.12 -13.56 7.00
CA VAL A 165 4.13 -13.99 6.02
C VAL A 165 3.72 -13.61 4.60
N GLY A 166 2.46 -13.83 4.21
CA GLY A 166 1.96 -13.41 2.90
C GLY A 166 1.99 -11.90 2.72
N ALA A 167 1.55 -11.13 3.72
CA ALA A 167 1.56 -9.67 3.69
C ALA A 167 2.98 -9.09 3.60
N VAL A 168 3.93 -9.61 4.39
CA VAL A 168 5.34 -9.20 4.33
C VAL A 168 5.96 -9.57 2.99
N GLY A 169 5.69 -10.76 2.48
CA GLY A 169 6.14 -11.17 1.14
C GLY A 169 5.69 -10.19 0.06
N SER A 170 4.45 -9.69 0.13
CA SER A 170 3.95 -8.67 -0.79
C SER A 170 4.72 -7.33 -0.67
N HIS A 171 5.07 -6.95 0.56
CA HIS A 171 5.85 -5.74 0.84
C HIS A 171 7.30 -5.85 0.38
N ILE A 172 7.88 -7.04 0.39
CA ILE A 172 9.21 -7.28 -0.14
C ILE A 172 9.14 -7.20 -1.67
N LEU A 173 8.19 -7.90 -2.29
CA LEU A 173 8.08 -7.98 -3.75
C LEU A 173 7.83 -6.60 -4.38
N LEU A 174 6.88 -5.83 -3.84
CA LEU A 174 6.50 -4.54 -4.44
C LEU A 174 7.05 -3.34 -3.68
N GLY A 175 7.16 -3.41 -2.35
CA GLY A 175 7.58 -2.28 -1.54
C GLY A 175 9.05 -1.92 -1.74
N ILE A 176 9.98 -2.87 -1.67
CA ILE A 176 11.41 -2.56 -1.84
C ILE A 176 11.69 -1.90 -3.20
N PRO A 177 11.25 -2.47 -4.34
CA PRO A 177 11.47 -1.81 -5.63
C PRO A 177 10.80 -0.45 -5.72
N SER A 178 9.59 -0.28 -5.17
CA SER A 178 8.89 1.01 -5.22
C SER A 178 9.63 2.11 -4.46
N TYR A 179 10.14 1.81 -3.26
CA TYR A 179 10.88 2.79 -2.45
C TYR A 179 12.24 3.12 -3.07
N TYR A 180 12.93 2.13 -3.62
CA TYR A 180 14.18 2.34 -4.33
C TYR A 180 14.00 3.18 -5.60
N LEU A 181 12.99 2.86 -6.42
CA LEU A 181 12.69 3.65 -7.61
C LEU A 181 12.31 5.09 -7.25
N MET A 182 11.59 5.29 -6.14
CA MET A 182 11.25 6.61 -5.64
C MET A 182 12.49 7.40 -5.19
N SER A 183 13.50 6.77 -4.56
CA SER A 183 14.75 7.49 -4.26
C SER A 183 15.51 7.86 -5.52
N VAL A 184 15.56 6.98 -6.53
CA VAL A 184 16.19 7.30 -7.82
C VAL A 184 15.51 8.51 -8.46
N MET A 185 14.18 8.61 -8.39
CA MET A 185 13.44 9.79 -8.88
C MET A 185 13.85 11.08 -8.17
N PHE A 186 14.04 11.03 -6.85
CA PHE A 186 14.43 12.20 -6.06
C PHE A 186 15.91 12.58 -6.24
N GLU A 187 16.80 11.60 -6.33
CA GLU A 187 18.25 11.82 -6.46
C GLU A 187 18.63 12.30 -7.87
N THR A 188 18.08 11.67 -8.91
CA THR A 188 18.45 11.99 -10.30
C THR A 188 17.71 13.22 -10.84
N LYS A 189 16.70 13.73 -10.12
CA LYS A 189 15.73 14.75 -10.59
C LYS A 189 15.07 14.39 -11.94
N SER A 190 15.20 13.14 -12.38
CA SER A 190 14.73 12.66 -13.67
C SER A 190 13.53 11.74 -13.47
N VAL A 191 12.35 12.33 -13.59
CA VAL A 191 11.05 11.65 -13.45
C VAL A 191 10.93 10.46 -14.42
N TYR A 192 11.62 10.52 -15.57
CA TYR A 192 11.57 9.51 -16.62
C TYR A 192 12.11 8.12 -16.21
N LEU A 193 13.17 8.07 -15.39
CA LEU A 193 13.75 6.79 -14.93
C LEU A 193 12.82 6.06 -13.96
N GLY A 194 12.13 6.80 -13.09
CA GLY A 194 11.10 6.23 -12.21
C GLY A 194 9.89 5.70 -12.98
N LEU A 195 9.45 6.42 -14.02
CA LEU A 195 8.35 5.99 -14.88
C LEU A 195 8.65 4.68 -15.63
N ILE A 196 9.90 4.46 -16.07
CA ILE A 196 10.33 3.20 -16.70
C ILE A 196 10.21 2.02 -15.73
N GLY A 197 10.54 2.22 -14.44
CA GLY A 197 10.36 1.19 -13.42
C GLY A 197 8.89 0.78 -13.24
N TRP A 198 7.96 1.74 -13.29
CA TRP A 198 6.53 1.47 -13.22
C TRP A 198 6.00 0.74 -14.47
N ILE A 199 6.56 1.02 -15.66
CA ILE A 199 6.25 0.31 -16.91
C ILE A 199 6.62 -1.18 -16.82
N ILE A 200 7.57 -1.58 -15.98
CA ILE A 200 7.96 -2.99 -15.78
C ILE A 200 7.12 -3.65 -14.66
N ILE A 201 6.80 -2.91 -13.60
CA ILE A 201 6.03 -3.42 -12.46
C ILE A 201 4.57 -3.72 -12.83
N ILE A 202 3.93 -2.86 -13.64
CA ILE A 202 2.52 -3.00 -14.03
C ILE A 202 2.27 -4.29 -14.83
N PRO A 203 3.05 -4.67 -15.86
CA PRO A 203 2.93 -5.94 -16.58
C PRO A 203 3.19 -7.17 -15.70
N LEU A 204 4.20 -7.13 -14.83
CA LEU A 204 4.48 -8.19 -13.87
C LEU A 204 3.28 -8.43 -12.95
N TRP A 205 2.65 -7.35 -12.48
CA TRP A 205 1.43 -7.42 -11.70
C TRP A 205 0.25 -8.01 -12.48
N LEU A 206 0.03 -7.57 -13.73
CA LEU A 206 -1.04 -8.12 -14.58
C LEU A 206 -0.87 -9.62 -14.81
N LYS A 207 0.36 -10.08 -15.07
CA LYS A 207 0.67 -11.49 -15.28
C LYS A 207 0.48 -12.34 -14.02
N ILE A 208 0.80 -11.81 -12.83
CA ILE A 208 0.53 -12.48 -11.55
C ILE A 208 -0.98 -12.56 -11.30
N LYS A 209 -1.73 -11.48 -11.58
CA LYS A 209 -3.18 -11.44 -11.39
C LYS A 209 -3.90 -12.51 -12.22
N GLU A 210 -3.52 -12.70 -13.48
CA GLU A 210 -4.11 -13.72 -14.36
C GLU A 210 -3.88 -15.15 -13.87
N ARG A 211 -2.80 -15.41 -13.14
CA ARG A 211 -2.47 -16.75 -12.64
C ARG A 211 -3.33 -17.19 -11.46
N TYR A 212 -3.84 -16.25 -10.67
CA TYR A 212 -4.46 -16.55 -9.36
C TYR A 212 -5.94 -16.19 -9.27
N PHE A 213 -6.48 -15.44 -10.23
CA PHE A 213 -7.89 -15.10 -10.29
C PHE A 213 -8.47 -15.64 -11.59
N GLU A 214 -9.49 -16.49 -11.49
CA GLU A 214 -10.26 -16.92 -12.66
C GLU A 214 -10.90 -15.68 -13.31
N LYS A 215 -10.89 -15.63 -14.65
CA LYS A 215 -11.79 -14.73 -15.37
C LYS A 215 -13.19 -15.14 -14.95
N ASN A 216 -13.91 -14.24 -14.28
CA ASN A 216 -15.36 -14.39 -14.22
C ASN A 216 -15.85 -14.35 -15.66
N ASP A 217 -16.11 -15.51 -16.24
CA ASP A 217 -16.96 -15.66 -17.40
C ASP A 217 -18.36 -15.25 -16.95
N VAL A 218 -18.60 -13.94 -16.99
CA VAL A 218 -19.94 -13.39 -16.88
C VAL A 218 -20.61 -13.74 -18.20
N GLN A 219 -21.45 -14.78 -18.17
CA GLN A 219 -22.57 -14.91 -19.09
C GLN A 219 -23.54 -13.75 -18.88
#